data_AF-A0AAE0L511-F1
#
_entry.id   AF-A0AAE0L511-F1
#
_cell.length_a   1.000
_cell.length_b   1.000
_cell.length_c   1.000
_cell.angle_alpha   90.00
_cell.angle_beta   90.00
_cell.angle_gamma   90.00
#
_symmetry.space_group_name_H-M   'P 1'
#
loop_
_entity.id
_entity.type
_entity.pdbx_description
1 polymer ?
#
loop_
_entity_poly.entity_id
_entity_poly.type
_entity_poly.pdbx_seq_one_letter_code
_entity_poly.pdbx_strand_id
1 'polypeptide(L)'
;MSFAAKCGLGEAVRYALDLGMPAIWARVQYLARELRAKLQKVGGVDVHDHGEVLCGLVSFSKRGVSPLVIKEACRKAGINNSLPQLQAEGEVGWENLGAPCTRAGFPL
;
A
#
# COMPACT_ATOMS: atom_id res chain seq x y z
N MET A 1 -3.44 31.36 -0.23
CA MET A 1 -3.59 30.22 -1.18
C MET A 1 -2.72 30.51 -2.39
N SER A 2 -1.75 29.65 -2.72
CA SER A 2 -0.79 29.92 -3.81
C SER A 2 -1.46 29.85 -5.19
N PHE A 3 -1.29 30.89 -6.02
CA PHE A 3 -1.79 30.92 -7.40
C PHE A 3 -1.11 29.84 -8.26
N ALA A 4 0.21 29.66 -8.09
CA ALA A 4 0.97 28.64 -8.81
C ALA A 4 0.46 27.21 -8.55
N ALA A 5 0.06 26.90 -7.31
CA ALA A 5 -0.49 25.58 -6.97
C ALA A 5 -1.83 25.30 -7.70
N LYS A 6 -2.67 26.32 -7.88
CA LYS A 6 -3.93 26.18 -8.62
C LYS A 6 -3.68 25.94 -10.10
N CYS A 7 -2.74 26.67 -10.70
CA CYS A 7 -2.33 26.46 -12.09
C CYS A 7 -1.75 25.06 -12.30
N GLY A 8 -0.87 24.61 -11.39
CA GLY A 8 -0.27 23.28 -11.46
C GLY A 8 -1.30 22.16 -11.33
N LEU A 9 -2.29 22.30 -10.45
CA LEU A 9 -3.40 21.34 -10.36
C LEU A 9 -4.21 21.31 -11.67
N GLY A 10 -4.49 22.47 -12.26
CA GLY A 10 -5.20 22.56 -13.54
C GLY A 10 -4.51 21.78 -14.65
N GLU A 11 -3.17 21.86 -14.75
CA GLU A 11 -2.42 21.06 -15.73
C GLU A 11 -2.38 19.58 -15.40
N ALA A 12 -2.25 19.21 -14.11
CA ALA A 12 -2.28 17.80 -13.73
C ALA A 12 -3.63 17.14 -14.11
N VAL A 13 -4.74 17.86 -13.95
CA VAL A 13 -6.07 17.40 -14.37
C VAL A 13 -6.15 17.27 -15.89
N ARG A 14 -5.68 18.28 -16.65
CA ARG A 14 -5.64 18.22 -18.12
C ARG A 14 -4.85 17.00 -18.60
N TYR A 15 -3.64 16.81 -18.06
CA TYR A 15 -2.80 15.65 -18.37
C TYR A 15 -3.49 14.31 -18.09
N ALA A 16 -4.19 14.19 -16.96
CA ALA A 16 -4.93 12.97 -16.62
C ALA A 16 -6.10 12.71 -17.59
N LEU A 17 -6.79 13.77 -18.04
CA LEU A 17 -7.88 13.66 -19.02
C LEU A 17 -7.37 13.33 -20.42
N ASP A 18 -6.24 13.91 -20.83
CA ASP A 18 -5.60 13.63 -22.12
C ASP A 18 -5.13 12.17 -22.21
N LEU A 19 -4.62 11.61 -21.11
CA LEU A 19 -4.34 10.17 -21.00
C LEU A 19 -5.60 9.31 -20.99
N GLY A 20 -6.70 9.84 -20.45
CA GLY A 20 -7.98 9.17 -20.29
C GLY A 20 -8.07 8.31 -19.01
N MET A 21 -9.12 8.56 -18.23
CA MET A 21 -9.38 7.82 -16.99
C MET A 21 -9.48 6.28 -17.17
N PRO A 22 -10.12 5.75 -18.23
CA PRO A 22 -10.18 4.29 -18.44
C PRO A 22 -8.80 3.66 -18.67
N ALA A 23 -7.90 4.35 -19.39
CA ALA A 23 -6.55 3.86 -19.66
C ALA A 23 -5.69 3.87 -18.39
N ILE A 24 -5.76 4.96 -17.61
CA ILE A 24 -5.11 5.06 -16.29
C ILE A 24 -5.60 3.93 -15.39
N TRP A 25 -6.92 3.75 -15.29
CA TRP A 25 -7.52 2.68 -14.49
C TRP A 25 -7.01 1.30 -14.91
N ALA A 26 -7.10 0.96 -16.20
CA ALA A 26 -6.65 -0.34 -16.71
C ALA A 26 -5.17 -0.60 -16.38
N ARG A 27 -4.32 0.41 -16.53
CA ARG A 27 -2.89 0.29 -16.23
C ARG A 27 -2.62 0.11 -14.74
N VAL A 28 -3.26 0.90 -13.89
CA VAL A 28 -3.13 0.79 -12.42
C VAL A 28 -3.61 -0.59 -11.96
N GLN A 29 -4.74 -1.06 -12.47
CA GLN A 29 -5.27 -2.40 -12.18
C GLN A 29 -4.31 -3.51 -12.59
N TYR A 30 -3.76 -3.44 -13.79
CA TYR A 30 -2.77 -4.40 -14.28
C TYR A 30 -1.54 -4.45 -13.35
N LEU A 31 -0.97 -3.30 -13.01
CA LEU A 31 0.24 -3.23 -12.17
C LEU A 31 -0.01 -3.75 -10.75
N ALA A 32 -1.12 -3.35 -10.14
CA ALA A 32 -1.46 -3.79 -8.79
C ALA A 32 -1.75 -5.30 -8.74
N ARG A 33 -2.43 -5.85 -9.76
CA ARG A 33 -2.65 -7.30 -9.89
C ARG A 33 -1.33 -8.04 -10.03
N GLU A 34 -0.44 -7.58 -10.91
CA GLU A 34 0.89 -8.17 -11.10
C GLU A 34 1.71 -8.14 -9.81
N LEU A 35 1.68 -7.03 -9.07
CA LEU A 35 2.40 -6.89 -7.80
C LEU A 35 1.86 -7.87 -6.74
N ARG A 36 0.54 -7.96 -6.57
CA ARG A 36 -0.10 -8.92 -5.65
C ARG A 36 0.27 -10.36 -6.00
N ALA A 37 0.15 -10.72 -7.28
CA ALA A 37 0.44 -12.07 -7.75
C ALA A 37 1.91 -12.46 -7.53
N LYS A 38 2.85 -11.50 -7.66
CA LYS A 38 4.28 -11.74 -7.39
C LYS A 38 4.58 -11.81 -5.89
N LEU A 39 3.98 -10.93 -5.09
CA LEU A 39 4.16 -10.95 -3.62
C LEU A 39 3.60 -12.21 -2.98
N GLN A 40 2.46 -12.71 -3.45
CA GLN A 40 1.86 -13.96 -2.96
C GLN A 40 2.73 -15.20 -3.23
N LYS A 41 3.62 -15.14 -4.24
CA LYS A 41 4.60 -16.21 -4.50
C LYS A 41 5.79 -16.16 -3.55
N VAL A 42 5.98 -15.05 -2.82
CA VAL A 42 7.06 -14.92 -1.84
C VAL A 42 6.65 -15.61 -0.55
N GLY A 43 7.41 -16.64 -0.17
CA GLY A 43 7.17 -17.37 1.08
C GLY A 43 7.14 -16.44 2.29
N GLY A 44 6.09 -16.58 3.10
CA GLY A 44 5.92 -15.78 4.32
C GLY A 44 5.30 -14.40 4.10
N VAL A 45 4.94 -14.01 2.88
CA VAL A 45 4.25 -12.73 2.64
C VAL A 45 2.75 -12.90 2.72
N ASP A 46 2.10 -12.00 3.45
CA ASP A 46 0.64 -11.89 3.55
C ASP A 46 0.22 -10.50 3.00
N VAL A 47 -0.76 -10.47 2.08
CA VAL A 47 -1.28 -9.24 1.44
C VAL A 47 -2.59 -8.83 2.11
N HIS A 48 -2.75 -7.54 2.42
CA HIS A 48 -3.83 -6.96 3.25
C HIS A 48 -4.74 -6.02 2.46
N ASP A 49 -4.99 -6.34 1.19
CA ASP A 49 -5.89 -5.53 0.35
C ASP A 49 -7.32 -6.05 0.50
N HIS A 50 -8.26 -5.12 0.76
CA HIS A 50 -9.66 -5.42 1.03
C HIS A 50 -10.59 -4.65 0.08
N GLY A 51 -11.77 -5.22 -0.19
CA GLY A 51 -12.82 -4.61 -1.00
C GLY A 51 -13.15 -5.41 -2.27
N GLU A 52 -14.35 -5.18 -2.81
CA GLU A 52 -14.82 -5.83 -4.05
C GLU A 52 -14.03 -5.39 -5.28
N VAL A 53 -13.66 -4.10 -5.32
CA VAL A 53 -12.82 -3.51 -6.37
C VAL A 53 -11.55 -2.95 -5.73
N LEU A 54 -10.43 -3.65 -5.90
CA LEU A 54 -9.16 -3.24 -5.34
C LEU A 54 -8.53 -2.10 -6.15
N CYS A 55 -7.88 -1.15 -5.47
CA CYS A 55 -7.21 -0.01 -6.12
C CYS A 55 -5.72 -0.31 -6.43
N GLY A 56 -4.95 0.74 -6.75
CA GLY A 56 -3.53 0.68 -7.11
C GLY A 56 -2.55 0.50 -5.95
N LEU A 57 -3.02 0.47 -4.70
CA LEU A 57 -2.20 0.28 -3.51
C LEU A 57 -2.15 -1.20 -3.12
N VAL A 58 -1.00 -1.63 -2.61
CA VAL A 58 -0.81 -3.01 -2.12
C VAL A 58 -0.14 -2.96 -0.75
N SER A 59 -0.89 -3.32 0.28
CA SER A 59 -0.38 -3.44 1.64
C SER A 59 0.03 -4.89 1.90
N PHE A 60 1.21 -5.11 2.49
CA PHE A 60 1.68 -6.46 2.79
C PHE A 60 2.56 -6.50 4.05
N SER A 61 2.64 -7.67 4.66
CA SER A 61 3.61 -7.99 5.70
C SER A 61 4.41 -9.24 5.32
N LYS A 62 5.56 -9.44 5.96
CA LYS A 62 6.31 -10.69 5.85
C LYS A 62 6.52 -11.29 7.24
N ARG A 63 6.12 -12.55 7.41
CA ARG A 63 6.25 -13.30 8.67
C ARG A 63 7.69 -13.25 9.19
N GLY A 64 7.83 -12.90 10.46
CA GLY A 64 9.13 -12.83 11.15
C GLY A 64 10.01 -11.65 10.72
N VAL A 65 9.51 -10.72 9.88
CA VAL A 65 10.29 -9.55 9.44
C VAL A 65 9.55 -8.27 9.79
N SER A 66 10.21 -7.41 10.57
CA SER A 66 9.67 -6.09 10.91
C SER A 66 9.48 -5.22 9.66
N PRO A 67 8.38 -4.45 9.56
CA PRO A 67 8.17 -3.51 8.45
C PRO A 67 9.31 -2.50 8.27
N LEU A 68 10.00 -2.12 9.35
CA LEU A 68 11.17 -1.23 9.29
C LEU A 68 12.33 -1.85 8.50
N VAL A 69 12.57 -3.15 8.70
CA VAL A 69 13.61 -3.89 7.98
C VAL A 69 13.26 -4.00 6.51
N ILE A 70 11.98 -4.23 6.18
CA ILE A 70 11.49 -4.26 4.80
C ILE A 70 11.68 -2.89 4.14
N LYS A 71 11.28 -1.80 4.80
CA LYS A 71 11.48 -0.42 4.32
C LYS A 71 12.95 -0.13 4.04
N GLU A 72 13.84 -0.51 4.94
CA GLU A 72 15.27 -0.29 4.77
C GLU A 72 15.84 -1.09 3.58
N ALA A 73 15.44 -2.35 3.44
CA ALA A 73 15.85 -3.19 2.32
C ALA A 73 15.34 -2.64 0.98
N CYS A 74 14.07 -2.22 0.93
CA CYS A 74 13.49 -1.57 -0.25
C CYS A 74 14.25 -0.29 -0.60
N ARG A 75 14.53 0.57 0.39
CA ARG A 75 15.30 1.81 0.19
C ARG A 75 16.69 1.55 -0.40
N LYS A 76 17.41 0.55 0.12
CA LYS A 76 18.72 0.14 -0.42
C LYS A 76 18.65 -0.34 -1.87
N ALA A 77 17.51 -0.92 -2.27
CA ALA A 77 17.23 -1.31 -3.65
C ALA A 77 16.66 -0.17 -4.52
N GLY A 78 16.59 1.06 -4.01
CA GLY A 78 16.03 2.22 -4.74
C GLY A 78 14.50 2.22 -4.82
N ILE A 79 13.82 1.44 -3.98
CA ILE A 79 12.36 1.31 -3.94
C ILE A 79 11.82 2.13 -2.76
N ASN A 80 10.94 3.09 -3.06
CA ASN A 80 10.26 3.87 -2.03
C ASN A 80 8.97 3.18 -1.59
N ASN A 81 8.79 3.04 -0.28
CA ASN A 81 7.55 2.58 0.32
C ASN A 81 7.25 3.37 1.61
N SER A 82 5.98 3.37 1.99
CA SER A 82 5.50 3.96 3.24
C SER A 82 5.22 2.87 4.26
N LEU A 83 5.24 3.29 5.53
CA LEU A 83 4.73 2.50 6.64
C LEU A 83 3.45 3.18 7.13
N PRO A 84 2.44 2.43 7.59
CA PRO A 84 1.34 3.03 8.30
C PRO A 84 1.85 3.72 9.57
N GLN A 85 1.34 4.91 9.89
CA GLN A 85 1.57 5.51 11.20
C GLN A 85 0.90 4.64 12.27
N LEU A 86 1.70 4.05 13.15
CA LEU A 86 1.21 3.47 14.40
C LEU A 86 1.04 4.64 15.39
N GLN A 87 -0.19 5.01 15.73
CA GLN A 87 -0.42 5.87 16.89
C GLN A 87 -0.32 4.99 18.13
N ALA A 88 0.72 5.18 18.94
CA ALA A 88 0.81 4.61 20.28
C ALA A 88 0.05 5.54 21.24
N GLU A 89 -1.26 5.33 21.36
CA GLU A 89 -2.04 5.87 22.49
C GLU A 89 -2.35 4.74 23.47
N GLY A 90 -1.67 4.79 24.63
CA GLY A 90 -2.01 4.02 25.82
C GLY A 90 -1.39 2.62 25.90
N GLU A 91 -0.98 2.23 27.11
CA GLU A 91 -0.71 0.85 27.49
C GLU A 91 -2.00 0.03 27.32
N VAL A 92 -2.27 -0.44 26.10
CA VAL A 92 -3.22 -1.54 25.90
C VAL A 92 -2.40 -2.81 26.01
N GLY A 93 -2.50 -3.46 27.17
CA GLY A 93 -1.82 -4.71 27.50
C GLY A 93 -1.92 -5.70 26.35
N TRP A 94 -0.76 -5.97 25.75
CA TRP A 94 -0.57 -6.90 24.64
C TRP A 94 -0.85 -8.36 25.05
N GLU A 95 -1.07 -8.61 26.35
CA GLU A 95 -1.32 -9.94 26.91
C GLU A 95 -2.70 -10.53 26.60
N ASN A 96 -3.67 -9.75 26.10
CA ASN A 96 -4.99 -10.26 25.67
C ASN A 96 -5.16 -10.32 24.14
N LEU A 97 -4.14 -9.94 23.36
CA LEU A 97 -4.09 -10.12 21.91
C LEU A 97 -2.95 -11.09 21.58
N GLY A 98 -3.13 -12.35 21.94
CA GLY A 98 -2.33 -13.43 21.38
C GLY A 98 -2.55 -13.52 19.88
N ALA A 99 -1.82 -12.75 19.07
CA ALA A 99 -1.69 -13.02 17.65
C ALA A 99 -0.42 -12.36 17.07
N PRO A 100 0.57 -13.15 16.62
CA PRO A 100 1.62 -12.67 15.72
C PRO A 100 1.00 -12.12 14.44
N CYS A 101 1.79 -11.41 13.62
CA CYS A 101 1.41 -10.84 12.31
C CYS A 101 0.94 -11.88 11.26
N THR A 102 0.38 -13.01 11.69
CA THR A 102 -0.17 -14.11 10.93
C THR A 102 -1.63 -14.31 11.30
N ARG A 103 -2.50 -13.99 10.34
CA ARG A 103 -3.85 -14.54 10.15
C ARG A 103 -4.88 -14.26 11.26
N ALA A 104 -5.79 -13.33 11.00
CA ALA A 104 -7.23 -13.57 11.09
C ALA A 104 -7.99 -12.45 10.37
N GLY A 105 -9.11 -12.81 9.76
CA GLY A 105 -9.85 -12.02 8.77
C GLY A 105 -10.24 -10.61 9.23
N PHE A 106 -10.03 -9.68 8.32
CA PHE A 106 -10.73 -8.41 8.30
C PHE A 106 -12.18 -8.71 7.87
N PRO A 107 -13.21 -8.41 8.69
CA PRO A 107 -14.59 -8.59 8.26
C PRO A 107 -14.94 -7.57 7.17
N LEU A 108 -15.84 -7.99 6.27
CA LEU A 108 -16.57 -7.12 5.34
C LEU A 108 -17.40 -6.08 6.10
#